data_AF-A0A7C5RY47-F1
#
_entry.id   AF-A0A7C5RY47-F1
#
_cell.length_a   1.000
_cell.length_b   1.000
_cell.length_c   1.000
_cell.angle_alpha   90.00
_cell.angle_beta   90.00
_cell.angle_gamma   90.00
#
_symmetry.space_group_name_H-M   'P 1'
#
loop_
_entity.id
_entity.type
_entity.pdbx_description
1 polymer ?
#
loop_
_entity_poly.entity_id
_entity_poly.type
_entity_poly.pdbx_seq_one_letter_code
_entity_poly.pdbx_strand_id
1 'polypeptide(L)'
;MKINIKEALKITEKYGSEEVPIVYLNEVNAKNDLNILSIVRGTRFDSSQYENLAKLNFNEIDVVYNEKLYAKLATNFPGKYRLPVGRKNLIELDRIIDDLESVNGNNKRKRYLISLTEIYKKDEKDNLEIVLRYGEKLTYQRWNEIKTSINRNTIIDFRYNEAGIVVFYLLHAADPSYPQKFINFTEIVSMIVDSKKFGVYFSPDFVPEIDVYTVNNKNELLNTYVDTNSSLVVIGGELDEECKEALSQVKAYDRYAKMIVIKNPDPSRRIEILNQIKYVYGLKLWEGK
;
A
#
# COMPACT_ATOMS: atom_id res chain seq x y z
N MET A 1 7.17 -4.84 14.99
CA MET A 1 6.20 -4.02 14.23
C MET A 1 5.77 -2.88 15.13
N LYS A 2 5.65 -1.65 14.63
CA LYS A 2 5.13 -0.53 15.42
C LYS A 2 3.63 -0.39 15.23
N ILE A 3 2.89 -0.22 16.32
CA ILE A 3 1.45 0.04 16.29
C ILE A 3 1.12 1.28 17.13
N ASN A 4 0.10 2.04 16.72
CA ASN A 4 -0.39 3.14 17.54
C ASN A 4 -1.14 2.58 18.76
N ILE A 5 -0.98 3.20 19.92
CA ILE A 5 -1.63 2.70 21.16
C ILE A 5 -3.17 2.74 21.09
N LYS A 6 -3.75 3.67 20.31
CA LYS A 6 -5.21 3.72 20.06
C LYS A 6 -5.66 2.60 19.12
N GLU A 7 -4.82 2.24 18.14
CA GLU A 7 -5.06 1.09 17.27
C GLU A 7 -5.01 -0.21 18.09
N ALA A 8 -4.01 -0.35 18.97
CA ALA A 8 -3.87 -1.46 19.89
C ALA A 8 -5.10 -1.63 20.78
N LEU A 9 -5.53 -0.54 21.44
CA LEU A 9 -6.73 -0.52 22.28
C LEU A 9 -7.97 -0.99 21.52
N LYS A 10 -8.23 -0.41 20.34
CA LYS A 10 -9.41 -0.76 19.53
C LYS A 10 -9.40 -2.23 19.08
N ILE A 11 -8.24 -2.79 18.75
CA ILE A 11 -8.12 -4.21 18.40
C ILE A 11 -8.40 -5.08 19.64
N THR A 12 -7.80 -4.76 20.79
CA THR A 12 -7.98 -5.51 22.03
C THR A 12 -9.42 -5.46 22.53
N GLU A 13 -10.09 -4.31 22.48
CA GLU A 13 -11.50 -4.17 22.88
C GLU A 13 -12.45 -4.93 21.96
N LYS A 14 -12.17 -4.92 20.64
CA LYS A 14 -13.07 -5.53 19.65
C LYS A 14 -12.94 -7.05 19.55
N TYR A 15 -11.72 -7.58 19.69
CA TYR A 15 -11.44 -9.01 19.46
C TYR A 15 -10.97 -9.75 20.71
N GLY A 16 -10.60 -9.04 21.77
CA GLY A 16 -10.02 -9.63 22.98
C GLY A 16 -8.53 -9.97 22.84
N SER A 17 -7.80 -9.85 23.95
CA SER A 17 -6.36 -10.11 24.02
C SER A 17 -5.97 -11.59 23.85
N GLU A 18 -6.92 -12.52 24.04
CA GLU A 18 -6.69 -13.96 23.84
C GLU A 18 -6.80 -14.37 22.37
N GLU A 19 -7.75 -13.81 21.60
CA GLU A 19 -7.91 -14.12 20.18
C GLU A 19 -6.78 -13.47 19.35
N VAL A 20 -6.45 -12.22 19.68
CA VAL A 20 -5.50 -11.39 18.94
C VAL A 20 -4.46 -10.82 19.92
N PRO A 21 -3.47 -11.62 20.34
CA PRO A 21 -2.48 -11.16 21.30
C PRO A 21 -1.57 -10.11 20.68
N ILE A 22 -1.58 -8.92 21.28
CA ILE A 22 -0.60 -7.86 21.03
C ILE A 22 0.48 -8.00 22.09
N VAL A 23 1.69 -8.38 21.69
CA VAL A 23 2.79 -8.70 22.62
C VAL A 23 3.91 -7.68 22.46
N TYR A 24 4.37 -7.07 23.55
CA TYR A 24 5.48 -6.12 23.48
C TYR A 24 6.77 -6.81 23.01
N LEU A 25 7.39 -6.27 21.97
CA LEU A 25 8.67 -6.75 21.45
C LEU A 25 9.83 -6.34 22.36
N ASN A 26 9.77 -5.11 22.88
CA ASN A 26 10.79 -4.51 23.74
C ASN A 26 10.20 -4.21 25.12
N GLU A 27 11.08 -4.12 26.12
CA GLU A 27 10.72 -3.59 27.42
C GLU A 27 10.38 -2.09 27.30
N VAL A 28 9.35 -1.65 28.02
CA VAL A 28 8.94 -0.24 28.08
C VAL A 28 9.08 0.23 29.52
N ASN A 29 10.12 1.04 29.77
CA ASN A 29 10.34 1.69 31.05
C ASN A 29 10.20 3.20 30.88
N ALA A 30 9.21 3.79 31.54
CA ALA A 30 8.94 5.21 31.47
C ALA A 30 8.44 5.76 32.80
N LYS A 31 8.83 6.99 33.10
CA LYS A 31 8.44 7.70 34.31
C LYS A 31 8.20 9.16 34.01
N ASN A 32 7.14 9.73 34.58
CA ASN A 32 6.99 11.17 34.78
C ASN A 32 6.76 11.44 36.28
N ASP A 33 6.55 12.70 36.65
CA ASP A 33 6.42 13.11 38.05
C ASP A 33 5.27 12.41 38.80
N LEU A 34 4.29 11.87 38.07
CA LEU A 34 3.06 11.30 38.63
C LEU A 34 2.86 9.80 38.31
N ASN A 35 3.59 9.24 37.36
CA ASN A 35 3.36 7.88 36.85
C ASN A 35 4.69 7.16 36.60
N ILE A 36 4.73 5.88 36.96
CA ILE A 36 5.81 4.95 36.62
C ILE A 36 5.17 3.81 35.84
N LEU A 37 5.71 3.50 34.67
CA LEU A 37 5.30 2.39 33.84
C LEU A 37 6.53 1.53 33.56
N SER A 38 6.45 0.25 33.93
CA SER A 38 7.44 -0.77 33.59
C SER A 38 6.69 -1.96 33.00
N ILE A 39 6.89 -2.18 31.70
CA ILE A 39 6.30 -3.29 30.96
C ILE A 39 7.44 -4.18 30.50
N VAL A 40 7.45 -5.41 31.00
CA VAL A 40 8.43 -6.40 30.61
C VAL A 40 8.17 -6.85 29.18
N ARG A 41 9.24 -7.11 28.42
CA ARG A 41 9.15 -7.74 27.10
C ARG A 41 8.33 -9.03 27.16
N GLY A 42 7.52 -9.28 26.13
CA GLY A 42 6.67 -10.47 26.09
C GLY A 42 5.35 -10.32 26.85
N THR A 43 5.16 -9.22 27.59
CA THR A 43 3.88 -8.88 28.21
C THR A 43 2.83 -8.66 27.11
N ARG A 44 1.58 -9.04 27.37
CA ARG A 44 0.46 -8.74 26.49
C ARG A 44 -0.05 -7.32 26.77
N PHE A 45 -0.35 -6.59 25.71
CA PHE A 45 -1.05 -5.32 25.82
C PHE A 45 -2.46 -5.57 26.37
N ASP A 46 -2.84 -4.78 27.38
CA ASP A 46 -4.18 -4.75 27.93
C ASP A 46 -4.72 -3.31 27.93
N SER A 47 -6.05 -3.17 27.96
CA SER A 47 -6.70 -1.85 27.90
C SER A 47 -6.37 -0.95 29.11
N SER A 48 -6.01 -1.51 30.26
CA SER A 48 -5.63 -0.71 31.45
C SER A 48 -4.26 -0.04 31.30
N GLN A 49 -3.37 -0.60 30.47
CA GLN A 49 -2.07 0.00 30.14
C GLN A 49 -2.20 1.25 29.27
N TYR A 50 -3.29 1.39 28.50
CA TYR A 50 -3.49 2.49 27.55
C TYR A 50 -3.40 3.86 28.22
N GLU A 51 -4.09 4.07 29.35
CA GLU A 51 -4.11 5.37 30.03
C GLU A 51 -2.71 5.78 30.50
N ASN A 52 -1.94 4.83 31.03
CA ASN A 52 -0.59 5.08 31.51
C ASN A 52 0.36 5.41 30.35
N LEU A 53 0.26 4.68 29.24
CA LEU A 53 1.02 4.98 28.02
C LEU A 53 0.68 6.36 27.47
N ALA A 54 -0.61 6.70 27.41
CA ALA A 54 -1.07 8.00 26.92
C ALA A 54 -0.59 9.16 27.82
N LYS A 55 -0.67 9.02 29.15
CA LYS A 55 -0.15 10.01 30.13
C LYS A 55 1.36 10.20 30.04
N LEU A 56 2.09 9.19 29.57
CA LEU A 56 3.53 9.21 29.35
C LEU A 56 3.90 9.62 27.91
N ASN A 57 2.95 10.13 27.12
CA ASN A 57 3.13 10.59 25.74
C ASN A 57 3.63 9.51 24.76
N PHE A 58 3.36 8.23 25.03
CA PHE A 58 3.57 7.19 24.04
C PHE A 58 2.46 7.22 23.01
N ASN A 59 2.81 7.39 21.75
CA ASN A 59 1.87 7.27 20.63
C ASN A 59 1.92 5.90 19.96
N GLU A 60 3.10 5.26 19.97
CA GLU A 60 3.33 3.97 19.34
C GLU A 60 4.15 3.05 20.25
N ILE A 61 3.96 1.74 20.08
CA ILE A 61 4.68 0.69 20.80
C ILE A 61 5.23 -0.34 19.81
N ASP A 62 6.40 -0.88 20.11
CA ASP A 62 6.98 -1.99 19.36
C ASP A 62 6.39 -3.32 19.86
N VAL A 63 5.76 -4.05 18.94
CA VAL A 63 5.09 -5.32 19.20
C VAL A 63 5.61 -6.43 18.30
N VAL A 64 5.51 -7.67 18.79
CA VAL A 64 5.82 -8.86 18.01
C VAL A 64 4.81 -8.99 16.87
N TYR A 65 5.32 -9.10 15.66
CA TYR A 65 4.51 -9.34 14.48
C TYR A 65 3.85 -10.71 14.55
N ASN A 66 2.59 -10.74 14.17
CA ASN A 66 1.78 -11.95 14.06
C ASN A 66 0.82 -11.75 12.90
N GLU A 67 0.70 -12.73 12.00
CA GLU A 67 -0.20 -12.67 10.84
C GLU A 67 -1.66 -12.42 11.25
N LYS A 68 -2.11 -12.99 12.38
CA LYS A 68 -3.47 -12.76 12.90
C LYS A 68 -3.68 -11.30 13.31
N LEU A 69 -2.73 -10.73 14.05
CA LEU A 69 -2.76 -9.32 14.43
C LEU A 69 -2.75 -8.44 13.18
N TYR A 70 -1.89 -8.74 12.22
CA TYR A 70 -1.77 -8.01 10.97
C TYR A 70 -3.08 -8.00 10.17
N ALA A 71 -3.71 -9.16 10.00
CA ALA A 71 -4.99 -9.26 9.29
C ALA A 71 -6.08 -8.39 9.92
N LYS A 72 -6.11 -8.31 11.27
CA LYS A 72 -7.08 -7.47 11.99
C LYS A 72 -6.73 -5.98 11.87
N LEU A 73 -5.45 -5.62 11.90
CA LEU A 73 -5.00 -4.24 11.65
C LEU A 73 -5.35 -3.79 10.22
N ALA A 74 -5.08 -4.61 9.21
CA ALA A 74 -5.42 -4.33 7.82
C ALA A 74 -6.93 -4.17 7.59
N THR A 75 -7.75 -4.96 8.30
CA THR A 75 -9.21 -4.86 8.21
C THR A 75 -9.76 -3.58 8.86
N ASN A 76 -9.21 -3.17 10.01
CA ASN A 76 -9.75 -2.05 10.78
C ASN A 76 -9.10 -0.69 10.44
N PHE A 77 -7.90 -0.70 9.87
CA PHE A 77 -7.11 0.48 9.55
C PHE A 77 -6.43 0.35 8.17
N PRO A 78 -7.23 0.12 7.10
CA PRO A 78 -6.70 -0.15 5.76
C PRO A 78 -5.86 1.02 5.21
N GLY A 79 -6.02 2.24 5.72
CA GLY A 79 -5.17 3.36 5.33
C GLY A 79 -3.68 3.18 5.67
N LYS A 80 -3.39 2.54 6.81
CA LYS A 80 -2.03 2.36 7.34
C LYS A 80 -1.51 0.94 7.12
N TYR A 81 -2.39 -0.06 7.14
CA TYR A 81 -2.03 -1.48 7.00
C TYR A 81 -2.74 -2.05 5.78
N ARG A 82 -1.98 -2.44 4.75
CA ARG A 82 -2.52 -2.90 3.47
C ARG A 82 -2.51 -4.42 3.39
N LEU A 83 -3.52 -5.05 2.80
CA LEU A 83 -3.43 -6.49 2.57
C LEU A 83 -2.27 -6.82 1.62
N PRO A 84 -1.64 -8.00 1.72
CA PRO A 84 -0.60 -8.40 0.79
C PRO A 84 -1.16 -8.63 -0.62
N VAL A 85 -0.36 -8.26 -1.62
CA VAL A 85 -0.65 -8.57 -3.03
C VAL A 85 -0.09 -9.92 -3.44
N GLY A 86 0.92 -10.39 -2.70
CA GLY A 86 1.63 -11.63 -2.96
C GLY A 86 2.25 -12.19 -1.69
N ARG A 87 2.43 -13.50 -1.72
CA ARG A 87 3.06 -14.31 -0.69
C ARG A 87 4.02 -15.26 -1.38
N LYS A 88 5.32 -15.16 -1.09
CA LYS A 88 6.37 -15.86 -1.84
C LYS A 88 7.48 -16.36 -0.92
N ASN A 89 8.13 -17.45 -1.32
CA ASN A 89 9.34 -17.91 -0.65
C ASN A 89 10.57 -17.10 -1.11
N LEU A 90 11.72 -17.37 -0.52
CA LEU A 90 12.97 -16.66 -0.82
C LEU A 90 13.39 -16.77 -2.29
N ILE A 91 13.25 -17.95 -2.91
CA ILE A 91 13.70 -18.17 -4.29
C ILE A 91 12.84 -17.36 -5.26
N GLU A 92 11.52 -17.35 -5.04
CA GLU A 92 10.61 -16.60 -5.88
C GLU A 92 10.79 -15.09 -5.70
N LEU A 93 11.05 -14.62 -4.47
CA LEU A 93 11.35 -13.22 -4.20
C LEU A 93 12.66 -12.76 -4.83
N ASP A 94 13.70 -13.60 -4.81
CA ASP A 94 14.99 -13.31 -5.45
C ASP A 94 14.78 -12.97 -6.93
N ARG A 95 14.02 -13.80 -7.65
CA ARG A 95 13.69 -13.58 -9.07
C ARG A 95 12.93 -12.28 -9.31
N ILE A 96 11.90 -12.01 -8.50
CA ILE A 96 11.10 -10.77 -8.64
C ILE A 96 12.00 -9.55 -8.40
N ILE A 97 12.87 -9.59 -7.40
CA ILE A 97 13.76 -8.46 -7.06
C ILE A 97 14.82 -8.25 -8.15
N ASP A 98 15.37 -9.32 -8.73
CA ASP A 98 16.27 -9.24 -9.87
C ASP A 98 15.60 -8.59 -11.10
N ASP A 99 14.36 -8.98 -11.41
CA ASP A 99 13.57 -8.38 -12.50
C ASP A 99 13.30 -6.89 -12.25
N LEU A 100 12.97 -6.52 -11.00
CA LEU A 100 12.79 -5.12 -10.61
C LEU A 100 14.08 -4.30 -10.75
N GLU A 101 15.25 -4.88 -10.43
CA GLU A 101 16.53 -4.19 -10.56
C GLU A 101 16.89 -3.92 -12.03
N SER A 102 16.69 -4.92 -12.91
CA SER A 102 16.87 -4.77 -14.34
C SER A 102 16.02 -3.63 -14.93
N VAL A 103 14.77 -3.53 -14.46
CA VAL A 103 13.84 -2.46 -14.85
C VAL A 103 14.28 -1.11 -14.31
N ASN A 104 14.73 -1.06 -13.05
CA ASN A 104 15.21 0.16 -12.40
C ASN A 104 16.44 0.75 -13.07
N GLY A 105 17.31 -0.09 -13.66
CA GLY A 105 18.48 0.35 -14.42
C GLY A 105 18.12 1.17 -15.67
N ASN A 106 16.92 0.95 -16.23
CA ASN A 106 16.47 1.55 -17.48
C ASN A 106 15.40 2.64 -17.30
N ASN A 107 15.14 3.07 -16.06
CA ASN A 107 14.01 3.93 -15.74
C ASN A 107 14.31 4.93 -14.62
N LYS A 108 13.65 6.10 -14.63
CA LYS A 108 13.82 7.10 -13.57
C LYS A 108 13.06 6.67 -12.30
N ARG A 109 11.86 6.11 -12.45
CA ARG A 109 11.09 5.53 -11.34
C ARG A 109 11.79 4.29 -10.78
N LYS A 110 12.10 4.30 -9.49
CA LYS A 110 12.65 3.15 -8.75
C LYS A 110 11.54 2.30 -8.13
N ARG A 111 11.62 1.00 -8.36
CA ARG A 111 10.67 -0.03 -7.92
C ARG A 111 11.31 -0.94 -6.90
N TYR A 112 10.52 -1.38 -5.94
CA TYR A 112 10.91 -2.26 -4.86
C TYR A 112 9.68 -2.95 -4.27
N LEU A 113 9.90 -4.04 -3.56
CA LEU A 113 8.85 -4.65 -2.76
C LEU A 113 8.81 -3.98 -1.39
N ILE A 114 7.66 -4.00 -0.75
CA ILE A 114 7.48 -3.56 0.64
C ILE A 114 7.09 -4.80 1.43
N SER A 115 7.91 -5.16 2.41
CA SER A 115 7.63 -6.31 3.28
C SER A 115 6.44 -6.01 4.16
N LEU A 116 5.49 -6.94 4.23
CA LEU A 116 4.36 -6.92 5.14
C LEU A 116 4.51 -7.97 6.24
N THR A 117 5.72 -8.51 6.41
CA THR A 117 6.11 -9.47 7.43
C THR A 117 7.28 -8.91 8.23
N GLU A 118 7.37 -9.26 9.51
CA GLU A 118 8.56 -9.05 10.31
C GLU A 118 9.22 -10.40 10.63
N ILE A 119 10.51 -10.52 10.34
CA ILE A 119 11.31 -11.73 10.59
C ILE A 119 12.29 -11.43 11.71
N TYR A 120 12.33 -12.33 12.68
CA TYR A 120 13.21 -12.26 13.82
C TYR A 120 14.28 -13.35 13.78
N LYS A 121 15.45 -13.02 14.30
CA LYS A 121 16.51 -13.97 14.66
C LYS A 121 16.73 -13.89 16.17
N LYS A 122 17.07 -15.00 16.79
CA LYS A 122 17.48 -15.01 18.20
C LYS A 122 18.98 -14.68 18.29
N ASP A 123 19.34 -13.71 19.13
CA ASP A 123 20.74 -13.43 19.48
C ASP A 123 21.28 -14.48 20.49
N GLU A 124 22.54 -14.33 20.88
CA GLU A 124 23.20 -15.24 21.84
C GLU A 124 22.55 -15.23 23.24
N LYS A 125 21.76 -14.21 23.56
CA LYS A 125 21.05 -14.03 24.84
C LYS A 125 19.55 -14.32 24.71
N ASP A 126 19.12 -14.97 23.63
CA ASP A 126 17.72 -15.28 23.29
C ASP A 126 16.82 -14.05 23.07
N ASN A 127 17.42 -12.89 22.77
CA ASN A 127 16.68 -11.71 22.33
C ASN A 127 16.29 -11.81 20.86
N LEU A 128 15.11 -11.29 20.54
CA LEU A 128 14.64 -11.21 19.17
C LEU A 128 15.25 -9.98 18.49
N GLU A 129 16.19 -10.22 17.60
CA GLU A 129 16.73 -9.24 16.67
C GLU A 129 15.88 -9.21 15.39
N ILE A 130 15.51 -8.02 14.91
CA ILE A 130 14.72 -7.88 13.67
C ILE A 130 15.66 -8.00 12.46
N VAL A 131 15.49 -9.04 11.65
CA VAL A 131 16.23 -9.23 10.39
C VAL A 131 15.55 -8.49 9.24
N LEU A 132 14.22 -8.59 9.18
CA LEU A 132 13.37 -7.91 8.21
C LEU A 132 12.23 -7.24 8.96
N ARG A 133 12.04 -5.93 8.78
CA ARG A 133 11.01 -5.15 9.45
C ARG A 133 9.74 -5.08 8.61
N TYR A 134 8.58 -5.04 9.28
CA TYR A 134 7.33 -4.65 8.63
C TYR A 134 7.45 -3.26 7.99
N GLY A 135 6.96 -3.11 6.76
CA GLY A 135 7.01 -1.87 5.99
C GLY A 135 8.36 -1.56 5.36
N GLU A 136 9.35 -2.44 5.51
CA GLU A 136 10.69 -2.24 4.97
C GLU A 136 10.72 -2.34 3.44
N LYS A 137 11.49 -1.46 2.81
CA LYS A 137 11.72 -1.47 1.36
C LYS A 137 12.74 -2.55 1.01
N LEU A 138 12.33 -3.54 0.25
CA LEU A 138 13.17 -4.59 -0.29
C LEU A 138 13.70 -4.17 -1.66
N THR A 139 14.78 -3.38 -1.65
CA THR A 139 15.59 -3.12 -2.85
C THR A 139 16.53 -4.29 -3.13
N TYR A 140 17.13 -4.35 -4.32
CA TYR A 140 18.13 -5.36 -4.66
C TYR A 140 19.29 -5.43 -3.65
N GLN A 141 19.86 -4.28 -3.31
CA GLN A 141 20.92 -4.20 -2.30
C GLN A 141 20.42 -4.75 -0.95
N ARG A 142 19.27 -4.25 -0.48
CA ARG A 142 18.77 -4.63 0.83
C ARG A 142 18.42 -6.11 0.92
N TRP A 143 17.87 -6.67 -0.16
CA TRP A 143 17.56 -8.09 -0.25
C TRP A 143 18.81 -8.96 -0.16
N ASN A 144 19.87 -8.60 -0.87
CA ASN A 144 21.15 -9.33 -0.83
C ASN A 144 21.81 -9.31 0.55
N GLU A 145 21.63 -8.23 1.32
CA GLU A 145 22.13 -8.15 2.71
C GLU A 145 21.40 -9.13 3.65
N ILE A 146 20.09 -9.30 3.49
CA ILE A 146 19.28 -10.06 4.46
C ILE A 146 19.02 -11.50 4.06
N LYS A 147 19.01 -11.83 2.77
CA LYS A 147 18.53 -13.15 2.27
C LYS A 147 19.36 -14.32 2.79
N THR A 148 20.63 -14.12 3.10
CA THR A 148 21.53 -15.13 3.69
C THR A 148 21.21 -15.43 5.16
N SER A 149 20.56 -14.49 5.84
CA SER A 149 20.21 -14.58 7.27
C SER A 149 18.80 -15.12 7.52
N ILE A 150 18.04 -15.38 6.45
CA ILE A 150 16.66 -15.85 6.52
C ILE A 150 16.60 -17.32 6.07
N ASN A 151 15.73 -18.11 6.71
CA ASN A 151 15.53 -19.50 6.33
C ASN A 151 14.92 -19.58 4.91
N ARG A 152 15.42 -20.49 4.06
CA ARG A 152 14.92 -20.70 2.68
C ARG A 152 13.42 -20.98 2.59
N ASN A 153 12.86 -21.61 3.62
CA ASN A 153 11.44 -21.95 3.70
C ASN A 153 10.58 -20.81 4.27
N THR A 154 11.19 -19.69 4.66
CA THR A 154 10.44 -18.52 5.12
C THR A 154 9.60 -17.98 3.97
N ILE A 155 8.32 -17.77 4.29
CA ILE A 155 7.35 -17.15 3.41
C ILE A 155 7.24 -15.69 3.81
N ILE A 156 7.28 -14.79 2.84
CA ILE A 156 7.20 -13.35 3.04
C ILE A 156 5.98 -12.82 2.30
N ASP A 157 5.13 -12.13 3.06
CA ASP A 157 4.04 -11.34 2.51
C ASP A 157 4.59 -9.98 2.05
N PHE A 158 4.20 -9.54 0.86
CA PHE A 158 4.69 -8.29 0.29
C PHE A 158 3.63 -7.54 -0.50
N ARG A 159 3.96 -6.29 -0.81
CA ARG A 159 3.31 -5.48 -1.84
C ARG A 159 4.33 -4.82 -2.75
N TYR A 160 3.91 -4.43 -3.94
CA TYR A 160 4.73 -3.58 -4.81
C TYR A 160 4.68 -2.14 -4.32
N ASN A 161 5.75 -1.38 -4.53
CA ASN A 161 5.72 0.08 -4.39
C ASN A 161 5.08 0.79 -5.58
N GLU A 162 4.36 0.05 -6.44
CA GLU A 162 3.73 0.50 -7.67
C GLU A 162 2.27 0.04 -7.70
N ALA A 163 1.36 0.99 -7.90
CA ALA A 163 -0.08 0.77 -8.02
C ALA A 163 -0.69 1.52 -9.23
N GLY A 164 0.15 2.01 -10.15
CA GLY A 164 -0.21 3.18 -10.95
C GLY A 164 -0.80 2.85 -12.30
N ILE A 165 -2.06 3.22 -12.50
CA ILE A 165 -2.65 3.42 -13.83
C ILE A 165 -3.03 4.88 -13.98
N VAL A 166 -2.76 5.45 -15.14
CA VAL A 166 -3.40 6.68 -15.59
C VAL A 166 -4.67 6.31 -16.36
N VAL A 167 -5.82 6.67 -15.81
CA VAL A 167 -7.12 6.57 -16.46
C VAL A 167 -7.40 7.90 -17.15
N PHE A 168 -7.31 7.91 -18.47
CA PHE A 168 -7.63 9.07 -19.28
C PHE A 168 -9.09 9.02 -19.74
N TYR A 169 -9.82 10.09 -19.48
CA TYR A 169 -11.19 10.27 -19.95
C TYR A 169 -11.28 11.39 -20.98
N LEU A 170 -11.82 11.06 -22.15
CA LEU A 170 -11.94 11.99 -23.27
C LEU A 170 -13.15 12.91 -23.07
N LEU A 171 -12.87 14.17 -22.69
CA LEU A 171 -13.85 15.26 -22.63
C LEU A 171 -13.61 16.18 -23.83
N HIS A 172 -14.66 16.55 -24.58
CA HIS A 172 -14.56 17.54 -25.66
C HIS A 172 -15.40 18.77 -25.32
N ALA A 173 -14.77 19.93 -25.15
CA ALA A 173 -15.41 21.18 -24.73
C ALA A 173 -16.37 21.74 -25.80
N ALA A 174 -16.08 21.47 -27.08
CA ALA A 174 -16.94 21.84 -28.20
C ALA A 174 -18.15 20.91 -28.39
N ASP A 175 -18.27 19.85 -27.58
CA ASP A 175 -19.39 18.92 -27.67
C ASP A 175 -20.64 19.50 -27.01
N PRO A 176 -21.81 19.57 -27.69
CA PRO A 176 -23.06 20.00 -27.08
C PRO A 176 -23.44 19.20 -25.82
N SER A 177 -22.93 17.98 -25.67
CA SER A 177 -23.10 17.12 -24.49
C SER A 177 -22.03 17.30 -23.41
N TYR A 178 -21.14 18.30 -23.51
CA TYR A 178 -20.06 18.52 -22.55
C TYR A 178 -20.50 18.52 -21.08
N PRO A 179 -21.59 19.21 -20.67
CA PRO A 179 -22.07 19.16 -19.28
C PRO A 179 -22.39 17.72 -18.83
N GLN A 180 -23.05 16.93 -19.69
CA GLN A 180 -23.35 15.53 -19.40
C GLN A 180 -22.07 14.68 -19.33
N LYS A 181 -21.11 14.90 -20.24
CA LYS A 181 -19.82 14.20 -20.23
C LYS A 181 -18.99 14.52 -18.99
N PHE A 182 -19.03 15.77 -18.51
CA PHE A 182 -18.38 16.18 -17.27
C PHE A 182 -19.03 15.52 -16.05
N ILE A 183 -20.36 15.42 -16.02
CA ILE A 183 -21.07 14.62 -14.99
C ILE A 183 -20.59 13.17 -15.04
N ASN A 184 -20.57 12.55 -16.22
CA ASN A 184 -20.09 11.17 -16.38
C ASN A 184 -18.62 10.99 -15.96
N PHE A 185 -17.77 12.02 -16.09
CA PHE A 185 -16.40 12.01 -15.57
C PHE A 185 -16.37 11.90 -14.04
N THR A 186 -17.16 12.73 -13.35
CA THR A 186 -17.29 12.64 -11.88
C THR A 186 -17.91 11.31 -11.43
N GLU A 187 -18.78 10.74 -12.26
CA GLU A 187 -19.33 9.41 -12.05
C GLU A 187 -18.28 8.31 -12.20
N ILE A 188 -17.31 8.41 -13.12
CA ILE A 188 -16.20 7.44 -13.20
C ILE A 188 -15.44 7.39 -11.88
N VAL A 189 -15.07 8.54 -11.32
CA VAL A 189 -14.33 8.61 -10.06
C VAL A 189 -15.17 7.97 -8.96
N SER A 190 -16.44 8.31 -8.87
CA SER A 190 -17.38 7.72 -7.91
C SER A 190 -17.52 6.19 -8.12
N MET A 191 -17.58 5.72 -9.36
CA MET A 191 -17.65 4.30 -9.71
C MET A 191 -16.39 3.53 -9.29
N ILE A 192 -15.21 4.12 -9.48
CA ILE A 192 -13.92 3.56 -9.05
C ILE A 192 -13.87 3.49 -7.52
N VAL A 193 -14.29 4.55 -6.84
CA VAL A 193 -14.36 4.58 -5.38
C VAL A 193 -15.32 3.52 -4.83
N ASP A 194 -16.48 3.39 -5.47
CA ASP A 194 -17.52 2.43 -5.10
C ASP A 194 -17.34 1.05 -5.75
N SER A 195 -16.19 0.74 -6.35
CA SER A 195 -15.99 -0.50 -7.12
C SER A 195 -16.33 -1.76 -6.32
N LYS A 196 -16.02 -1.75 -5.01
CA LYS A 196 -16.31 -2.86 -4.08
C LYS A 196 -17.81 -3.08 -3.88
N LYS A 197 -18.63 -2.02 -3.88
CA LYS A 197 -20.11 -2.13 -3.82
C LYS A 197 -20.67 -2.79 -5.07
N PHE A 198 -19.97 -2.65 -6.20
CA PHE A 198 -20.31 -3.32 -7.46
C PHE A 198 -19.66 -4.71 -7.62
N GLY A 199 -19.00 -5.23 -6.58
CA GLY A 199 -18.34 -6.54 -6.62
C GLY A 199 -17.02 -6.57 -7.40
N VAL A 200 -16.47 -5.41 -7.78
CA VAL A 200 -15.19 -5.31 -8.50
C VAL A 200 -14.07 -4.90 -7.54
N TYR A 201 -13.16 -5.84 -7.31
CA TYR A 201 -11.97 -5.65 -6.49
C TYR A 201 -10.73 -5.55 -7.40
N PHE A 202 -10.07 -4.38 -7.44
CA PHE A 202 -8.89 -4.15 -8.29
C PHE A 202 -7.65 -4.91 -7.80
N SER A 203 -7.37 -4.82 -6.51
CA SER A 203 -6.27 -5.52 -5.84
C SER A 203 -6.59 -5.67 -4.35
N PRO A 204 -6.04 -6.67 -3.64
CA PRO A 204 -6.22 -6.79 -2.19
C PRO A 204 -5.76 -5.55 -1.42
N ASP A 205 -4.69 -4.90 -1.88
CA ASP A 205 -4.10 -3.74 -1.22
C ASP A 205 -4.75 -2.40 -1.60
N PHE A 206 -5.71 -2.39 -2.53
CA PHE A 206 -6.36 -1.18 -3.03
C PHE A 206 -7.41 -0.65 -2.05
N VAL A 207 -7.24 0.60 -1.66
CA VAL A 207 -8.12 1.38 -0.78
C VAL A 207 -8.56 2.62 -1.55
N PRO A 208 -9.78 2.59 -2.12
CA PRO A 208 -10.21 3.60 -3.08
C PRO A 208 -10.17 5.04 -2.54
N GLU A 209 -10.40 5.23 -1.25
CA GLU A 209 -10.45 6.55 -0.60
C GLU A 209 -9.09 7.27 -0.58
N ILE A 210 -7.99 6.54 -0.77
CA ILE A 210 -6.62 7.06 -0.66
C ILE A 210 -5.74 6.71 -1.86
N ASP A 211 -6.20 5.81 -2.73
CA ASP A 211 -5.47 5.38 -3.92
C ASP A 211 -6.07 5.93 -5.23
N VAL A 212 -7.12 6.76 -5.16
CA VAL A 212 -7.74 7.40 -6.34
C VAL A 212 -7.49 8.90 -6.28
N TYR A 213 -6.81 9.42 -7.31
CA TYR A 213 -6.47 10.84 -7.43
C TYR A 213 -7.03 11.39 -8.73
N THR A 214 -7.56 12.60 -8.69
CA THR A 214 -8.02 13.32 -9.88
C THR A 214 -7.04 14.43 -10.22
N VAL A 215 -6.71 14.55 -11.50
CA VAL A 215 -5.88 15.63 -12.03
C VAL A 215 -6.74 16.48 -12.96
N ASN A 216 -6.94 17.75 -12.58
CA ASN A 216 -7.71 18.71 -13.36
C ASN A 216 -6.82 19.49 -14.34
N ASN A 217 -5.53 19.65 -14.01
CA ASN A 217 -4.55 20.36 -14.83
C ASN A 217 -3.54 19.37 -15.43
N LYS A 218 -3.50 19.28 -16.77
CA LYS A 218 -2.63 18.35 -17.51
C LYS A 218 -1.15 18.51 -17.14
N ASN A 219 -0.71 19.73 -16.86
CA ASN A 219 0.68 20.03 -16.50
C ASN A 219 1.08 19.49 -15.13
N GLU A 220 0.11 19.16 -14.27
CA GLU A 220 0.35 18.58 -12.94
C GLU A 220 0.39 17.05 -12.98
N LEU A 221 0.03 16.42 -14.10
CA LEU A 221 -0.10 14.96 -14.21
C LEU A 221 1.17 14.22 -13.77
N LEU A 222 2.34 14.66 -14.23
CA LEU A 222 3.61 14.04 -13.85
C LEU A 222 3.86 14.19 -12.35
N ASN A 223 3.65 15.38 -11.80
CA ASN A 223 3.88 15.65 -10.37
C ASN A 223 2.94 14.79 -9.52
N THR A 224 1.64 14.77 -9.82
CA THR A 224 0.69 13.91 -9.13
C THR A 224 1.06 12.43 -9.27
N TYR A 225 1.50 11.99 -10.45
CA TYR A 225 1.94 10.61 -10.67
C TYR A 225 3.16 10.22 -9.83
N VAL A 226 4.09 11.15 -9.61
CA VAL A 226 5.28 10.96 -8.77
C VAL A 226 4.92 11.01 -7.28
N ASP A 227 4.22 12.05 -6.84
CA ASP A 227 3.92 12.35 -5.43
C ASP A 227 3.01 11.30 -4.79
N THR A 228 2.05 10.79 -5.56
CA THR A 228 1.15 9.71 -5.10
C THR A 228 1.82 8.34 -5.11
N ASN A 229 3.12 8.29 -5.45
CA ASN A 229 3.86 7.07 -5.72
C ASN A 229 3.13 6.18 -6.73
N SER A 230 2.48 6.81 -7.72
CA SER A 230 1.69 6.18 -8.76
C SER A 230 0.57 5.32 -8.19
N SER A 231 -0.37 5.97 -7.51
CA SER A 231 -1.71 5.41 -7.27
C SER A 231 -2.56 5.53 -8.55
N LEU A 232 -3.84 5.16 -8.50
CA LEU A 232 -4.74 5.31 -9.66
C LEU A 232 -5.01 6.81 -9.89
N VAL A 233 -4.49 7.34 -10.99
CA VAL A 233 -4.65 8.75 -11.37
C VAL A 233 -5.68 8.84 -12.49
N VAL A 234 -6.74 9.60 -12.26
CA VAL A 234 -7.81 9.87 -13.22
C VAL A 234 -7.62 11.29 -13.76
N ILE A 235 -7.56 11.44 -15.07
CA ILE A 235 -7.46 12.73 -15.74
C ILE A 235 -8.54 12.85 -16.80
N GLY A 236 -9.28 13.95 -16.77
CA GLY A 236 -10.32 14.28 -17.74
C GLY A 236 -9.84 15.40 -18.66
N GLY A 237 -10.05 15.28 -19.97
CA GLY A 237 -9.75 16.36 -20.90
C GLY A 237 -9.79 15.96 -22.37
N GLU A 238 -9.55 16.94 -23.25
CA GLU A 238 -9.32 16.67 -24.67
C GLU A 238 -7.95 16.01 -24.85
N LEU A 239 -7.85 15.07 -25.80
CA LEU A 239 -6.57 14.51 -26.24
C LEU A 239 -5.88 15.47 -27.23
N ASP A 240 -5.72 16.72 -26.80
CA ASP A 240 -4.96 17.76 -27.48
C ASP A 240 -3.44 17.54 -27.33
N GLU A 241 -2.65 18.42 -27.94
CA GLU A 241 -1.18 18.31 -27.88
C GLU A 241 -0.64 18.46 -26.45
N GLU A 242 -1.25 19.31 -25.61
CA GLU A 242 -0.86 19.44 -24.20
C GLU A 242 -1.05 18.13 -23.42
N CYS A 243 -2.17 17.44 -23.64
CA CYS A 243 -2.41 16.15 -23.01
C CYS A 243 -1.44 15.07 -23.49
N LYS A 244 -1.15 15.04 -24.80
CA LYS A 244 -0.17 14.10 -25.36
C LYS A 244 1.21 14.36 -24.80
N GLU A 245 1.60 15.63 -24.63
CA GLU A 245 2.86 16.01 -24.02
C GLU A 245 2.91 15.54 -22.55
N ALA A 246 1.89 15.83 -21.74
CA ALA A 246 1.81 15.40 -20.35
C ALA A 246 1.91 13.87 -20.19
N LEU A 247 1.18 13.10 -21.02
CA LEU A 247 1.28 11.64 -21.02
C LEU A 247 2.67 11.15 -21.46
N SER A 248 3.28 11.83 -22.43
CA SER A 248 4.64 11.53 -22.89
C SER A 248 5.69 11.79 -21.80
N GLN A 249 5.52 12.86 -21.01
CA GLN A 249 6.37 13.14 -19.85
C GLN A 249 6.26 12.04 -18.79
N VAL A 250 5.05 11.55 -18.50
CA VAL A 250 4.86 10.37 -17.63
C VAL A 250 5.58 9.15 -18.19
N LYS A 251 5.49 8.88 -19.50
CA LYS A 251 6.20 7.76 -20.15
C LYS A 251 7.72 7.93 -20.17
N ALA A 252 8.22 9.16 -20.27
CA ALA A 252 9.65 9.46 -20.21
C ALA A 252 10.21 9.30 -18.79
N TYR A 253 9.38 9.58 -17.77
CA TYR A 253 9.72 9.31 -16.37
C TYR A 253 9.59 7.83 -16.01
N ASP A 254 8.53 7.19 -16.52
CA ASP A 254 8.22 5.79 -16.29
C ASP A 254 7.72 5.10 -17.56
N ARG A 255 8.62 4.41 -18.24
CA ARG A 255 8.32 3.67 -19.47
C ARG A 255 7.21 2.63 -19.29
N TYR A 256 7.10 2.07 -18.09
CA TYR A 256 6.17 1.01 -17.74
C TYR A 256 4.86 1.51 -17.11
N ALA A 257 4.67 2.83 -17.02
CA ALA A 257 3.42 3.42 -16.54
C ALA A 257 2.22 2.84 -17.32
N LYS A 258 1.25 2.29 -16.61
CA LYS A 258 0.04 1.73 -17.23
C LYS A 258 -0.91 2.87 -17.55
N MET A 259 -1.54 2.81 -18.73
CA MET A 259 -2.46 3.84 -19.19
C MET A 259 -3.68 3.19 -19.84
N ILE A 260 -4.86 3.71 -19.58
CA ILE A 260 -6.11 3.29 -20.20
C ILE A 260 -6.91 4.51 -20.63
N VAL A 261 -7.52 4.44 -21.82
CA VAL A 261 -8.43 5.48 -22.32
C VAL A 261 -9.85 4.96 -22.23
N ILE A 262 -10.70 5.68 -21.49
CA ILE A 262 -12.14 5.43 -21.42
C ILE A 262 -12.82 6.43 -22.36
N LYS A 263 -13.48 5.93 -23.41
CA LYS A 263 -14.08 6.78 -24.46
C LYS A 263 -15.52 7.19 -24.16
N ASN A 264 -16.26 6.38 -23.41
CA ASN A 264 -17.66 6.65 -23.07
C ASN A 264 -18.02 5.94 -21.75
N PRO A 265 -18.16 6.64 -20.63
CA PRO A 265 -18.49 6.05 -19.35
C PRO A 265 -19.99 6.08 -19.24
N ASP A 266 -20.63 5.13 -19.89
CA ASP A 266 -22.04 4.90 -19.68
C ASP A 266 -22.21 4.21 -18.31
N PRO A 267 -22.96 4.79 -17.35
CA PRO A 267 -23.25 4.14 -16.06
C PRO A 267 -23.91 2.76 -16.20
N SER A 268 -24.58 2.50 -17.33
CA SER A 268 -25.12 1.19 -17.68
C SER A 268 -24.03 0.13 -17.87
N ARG A 269 -22.83 0.55 -18.32
CA ARG A 269 -21.65 -0.30 -18.57
C ARG A 269 -20.62 -0.25 -17.45
N ARG A 270 -21.01 0.24 -16.26
CA ARG A 270 -20.09 0.44 -15.12
C ARG A 270 -19.24 -0.78 -14.78
N ILE A 271 -19.82 -1.98 -14.76
CA ILE A 271 -19.10 -3.22 -14.41
C ILE A 271 -18.03 -3.53 -15.46
N GLU A 272 -18.34 -3.32 -16.74
CA GLU A 272 -17.39 -3.53 -17.83
C GLU A 272 -16.21 -2.57 -17.73
N ILE A 273 -16.47 -1.27 -17.49
CA ILE A 273 -15.43 -0.25 -17.32
C ILE A 273 -14.53 -0.58 -16.13
N LEU A 274 -15.13 -0.93 -14.98
CA LEU A 274 -14.38 -1.32 -13.80
C LEU A 274 -13.54 -2.59 -14.06
N ASN A 275 -14.04 -3.55 -14.81
CA ASN A 275 -13.27 -4.74 -15.18
C ASN A 275 -12.11 -4.42 -16.13
N GLN A 276 -12.26 -3.45 -17.04
CA GLN A 276 -11.15 -2.98 -17.88
C GLN A 276 -10.06 -2.29 -17.04
N ILE A 277 -10.45 -1.40 -16.13
CA ILE A 277 -9.52 -0.76 -15.18
C ILE A 277 -8.81 -1.83 -14.34
N LYS A 278 -9.57 -2.77 -13.77
CA LYS A 278 -9.04 -3.91 -13.00
C LYS A 278 -7.99 -4.70 -13.78
N TYR A 279 -8.31 -5.03 -15.03
CA TYR A 279 -7.41 -5.79 -15.89
C TYR A 279 -6.07 -5.08 -16.06
N VAL A 280 -6.10 -3.80 -16.43
CA VAL A 280 -4.89 -2.98 -16.58
C VAL A 280 -4.15 -2.82 -15.24
N TYR A 281 -4.89 -2.63 -14.14
CA TYR A 281 -4.34 -2.51 -12.78
C TYR A 281 -3.51 -3.74 -12.43
N GLY A 282 -4.12 -4.91 -12.61
CA GLY A 282 -3.60 -6.19 -12.20
C GLY A 282 -2.52 -6.78 -13.11
N LEU A 283 -2.12 -6.10 -14.20
CA LEU A 283 -1.02 -6.56 -15.05
C LEU A 283 0.28 -6.69 -14.24
N LYS A 284 0.71 -7.91 -13.99
CA LYS A 284 1.96 -8.23 -13.29
C LYS A 284 3.11 -8.19 -14.29
N LEU A 285 3.72 -7.03 -14.45
CA LEU A 285 4.84 -6.84 -15.38
C LEU A 285 6.13 -7.53 -14.91
N TRP A 286 6.21 -7.87 -13.62
CA TRP A 286 7.43 -8.30 -12.93
C TRP A 286 7.38 -9.76 -12.44
N GLU A 287 6.24 -10.44 -12.56
CA GLU A 287 6.11 -11.84 -12.15
C GLU A 287 6.09 -12.73 -13.40
N GLY A 288 7.27 -13.18 -13.84
CA GLY A 288 7.40 -14.27 -14.81
C GLY A 288 7.38 -13.87 -16.28
N LYS A 289 8.56 -13.54 -16.80
CA LYS A 289 8.97 -14.13 -18.08
C LYS A 289 9.59 -15.49 -17.84
#